data_AF-A0A3R7FPW0-F1
#
_entry.id   AF-A0A3R7FPW0-F1
#
_cell.length_a   1.000
_cell.length_b   1.000
_cell.length_c   1.000
_cell.angle_alpha   90.00
_cell.angle_beta   90.00
_cell.angle_gamma   90.00
#
_symmetry.space_group_name_H-M   'P 1'
#
loop_
_entity.id
_entity.type
_entity.pdbx_description
1 polymer ?
#
loop_
_entity_poly.entity_id
_entity_poly.type
_entity_poly.pdbx_seq_one_letter_code
_entity_poly.pdbx_strand_id
1 'polypeptide(L)'
;MTVAVVGGGAVGLSTALALCRRGESVTVFERDALGSGATGRAAGLCYDAFADGVDAGVAADALGRYRDLDLFEPQPYVWVARNEGDATAVREQIAGMQRNGVAVKALTPTALGDRYPALDTSGIEVAGLARDAGVLDPDEVVATLAERAEENGAAIETHTPVSLGSPTGVETADQTRAFDAVVVAAGPRTKSLVATVGVSLALKTYRAQALVTEPVDATLPSFYDATREFYWRPKADALLVGDGAHETDPTDWNPDADAEFVTRTLDRVEQASALTPACDRAWAGLCTATPDGAPLAGQVADGLWVATGWQGHGLMRAPALGNYLAADVLNRPNPLSEHLPDRVDPTRFDGSEEFAALDDPTRDWGG
;
A
#
# COMPACT_ATOMS: atom_id res chain seq x y z
N MET A 1 -23.47 14.77 -9.37
CA MET A 1 -23.38 13.48 -10.04
C MET A 1 -23.64 12.38 -9.03
N THR A 2 -24.18 11.25 -9.47
CA THR A 2 -24.21 10.00 -8.71
C THR A 2 -22.98 9.18 -9.08
N VAL A 3 -22.21 8.75 -8.08
CA VAL A 3 -20.97 7.99 -8.29
C VAL A 3 -21.03 6.69 -7.50
N ALA A 4 -20.78 5.57 -8.17
CA ALA A 4 -20.53 4.31 -7.48
C ALA A 4 -19.03 4.15 -7.23
N VAL A 5 -18.66 3.72 -6.03
CA VAL A 5 -17.30 3.28 -5.70
C VAL A 5 -17.36 1.80 -5.35
N VAL A 6 -16.68 0.95 -6.12
CA VAL A 6 -16.65 -0.50 -5.89
C VAL A 6 -15.35 -0.87 -5.18
N GLY A 7 -15.47 -1.25 -3.91
CA GLY A 7 -14.37 -1.62 -3.01
C GLY A 7 -14.32 -0.71 -1.78
N GLY A 8 -14.53 -1.28 -0.60
CA GLY A 8 -14.48 -0.63 0.71
C GLY A 8 -13.11 -0.70 1.40
N GLY A 9 -12.03 -0.70 0.60
CA GLY A 9 -10.65 -0.55 1.11
C GLY A 9 -10.24 0.92 1.24
N ALA A 10 -9.03 1.18 1.73
CA ALA A 10 -8.55 2.53 2.01
C ALA A 10 -8.66 3.49 0.81
N VAL A 11 -8.33 3.03 -0.40
CA VAL A 11 -8.42 3.86 -1.61
C VAL A 11 -9.87 4.16 -1.99
N GLY A 12 -10.75 3.15 -1.97
CA GLY A 12 -12.16 3.33 -2.29
C GLY A 12 -12.84 4.30 -1.30
N LEU A 13 -12.64 4.09 0.00
CA LEU A 13 -13.16 4.98 1.03
C LEU A 13 -12.56 6.40 0.95
N SER A 14 -11.26 6.53 0.67
CA SER A 14 -10.64 7.83 0.44
C SER A 14 -11.23 8.55 -0.77
N THR A 15 -11.51 7.82 -1.86
CA THR A 15 -12.15 8.36 -3.06
C THR A 15 -13.58 8.80 -2.76
N ALA A 16 -14.35 7.97 -2.08
CA ALA A 16 -15.73 8.26 -1.68
C ALA A 16 -15.80 9.52 -0.80
N LEU A 17 -14.96 9.60 0.24
CA LEU A 17 -14.85 10.77 1.09
C LEU A 17 -14.50 12.03 0.30
N ALA A 18 -13.53 11.93 -0.62
CA ALA A 18 -13.10 13.06 -1.45
C ALA A 18 -14.17 13.54 -2.44
N LEU A 19 -15.00 12.63 -2.99
CA LEU A 19 -16.15 12.94 -3.84
C LEU A 19 -17.28 13.58 -3.03
N CYS A 20 -17.63 13.01 -1.87
CA CYS A 20 -18.66 13.55 -0.98
C CYS A 20 -18.32 14.97 -0.51
N ARG A 21 -17.06 15.22 -0.10
CA ARG A 21 -16.58 16.57 0.26
C ARG A 21 -16.68 17.59 -0.89
N ARG A 22 -16.78 17.12 -2.14
CA ARG A 22 -16.96 17.95 -3.35
C ARG A 22 -18.43 18.11 -3.75
N GLY A 23 -19.37 17.58 -2.97
CA GLY A 23 -20.82 17.73 -3.15
C GLY A 23 -21.47 16.64 -3.99
N GLU A 24 -20.79 15.52 -4.23
CA GLU A 24 -21.30 14.43 -5.06
C GLU A 24 -22.06 13.38 -4.22
N SER A 25 -23.04 12.71 -4.84
CA SER A 25 -23.80 11.63 -4.21
C SER A 25 -23.10 10.31 -4.45
N VAL A 26 -22.58 9.68 -3.39
CA VAL A 26 -21.73 8.49 -3.52
C VAL A 26 -22.38 7.25 -2.90
N THR A 27 -22.30 6.12 -3.59
CA THR A 27 -22.58 4.80 -3.03
C THR A 27 -21.33 3.93 -3.09
N VAL A 28 -20.87 3.44 -1.94
CA VAL A 28 -19.76 2.49 -1.82
C VAL A 28 -20.33 1.08 -1.76
N PHE A 29 -19.88 0.19 -2.64
CA PHE A 29 -20.21 -1.22 -2.62
C PHE A 29 -19.00 -2.01 -2.14
N GLU A 30 -19.16 -2.76 -1.03
CA GLU A 30 -18.16 -3.70 -0.53
C GLU A 30 -18.77 -5.10 -0.47
N ARG A 31 -18.06 -6.07 -1.05
CA ARG A 31 -18.53 -7.45 -1.13
C ARG A 31 -18.62 -8.11 0.25
N ASP A 32 -17.67 -7.81 1.12
CA ASP A 32 -17.50 -8.44 2.42
C ASP A 32 -17.63 -7.38 3.52
N ALA A 33 -16.78 -7.42 4.54
CA ALA A 33 -16.61 -6.31 5.48
C ALA A 33 -15.66 -5.26 4.90
N LEU A 34 -15.79 -4.00 5.33
CA LEU A 34 -14.86 -2.92 4.99
C LEU A 34 -13.42 -3.32 5.38
N GLY A 35 -12.45 -2.95 4.55
CA GLY A 35 -11.04 -3.26 4.79
C GLY A 35 -10.64 -4.74 4.65
N SER A 36 -11.57 -5.67 4.40
CA SER A 36 -11.31 -7.13 4.40
C SER A 36 -10.29 -7.64 3.37
N GLY A 37 -9.97 -6.81 2.36
CA GLY A 37 -8.94 -7.10 1.34
C GLY A 37 -7.52 -6.78 1.80
N ALA A 38 -6.72 -6.23 0.87
CA ALA A 38 -5.31 -5.87 1.11
C ALA A 38 -5.14 -4.86 2.26
N THR A 39 -6.10 -3.93 2.41
CA THR A 39 -6.06 -2.87 3.41
C THR A 39 -5.93 -3.40 4.84
N GLY A 40 -6.88 -4.22 5.31
CA GLY A 40 -6.88 -4.76 6.68
C GLY A 40 -5.76 -5.77 6.97
N ARG A 41 -5.01 -6.18 5.94
CA ARG A 41 -3.86 -7.08 6.05
C ARG A 41 -2.51 -6.36 5.94
N ALA A 42 -2.53 -5.04 5.72
CA ALA A 42 -1.33 -4.24 5.49
C ALA A 42 -0.51 -4.05 6.78
N ALA A 43 0.81 -3.89 6.63
CA ALA A 43 1.72 -3.64 7.75
C ALA A 43 1.54 -2.27 8.42
N GLY A 44 1.01 -1.29 7.68
CA GLY A 44 0.78 0.07 8.17
C GLY A 44 1.98 1.00 8.10
N LEU A 45 3.09 0.62 7.44
CA LEU A 45 4.24 1.52 7.24
C LEU A 45 3.87 2.73 6.36
N CYS A 46 4.28 3.93 6.77
CA CYS A 46 3.97 5.17 6.08
C CYS A 46 5.17 6.13 6.13
N TYR A 47 5.67 6.60 4.99
CA TYR A 47 6.84 7.50 4.91
C TYR A 47 6.87 8.25 3.58
N ASP A 48 7.56 9.39 3.55
CA ASP A 48 7.81 10.19 2.34
C ASP A 48 9.17 9.92 1.67
N ALA A 49 9.93 8.96 2.21
CA ALA A 49 11.30 8.63 1.81
C ALA A 49 11.39 7.97 0.43
N PHE A 50 11.13 8.75 -0.62
CA PHE A 50 11.24 8.36 -2.03
C PHE A 50 12.28 9.23 -2.75
N ALA A 51 13.15 8.59 -3.54
CA ALA A 51 14.14 9.29 -4.35
C ALA A 51 13.52 9.96 -5.59
N ASP A 52 12.39 9.45 -6.06
CA ASP A 52 11.58 10.08 -7.10
C ASP A 52 10.73 11.21 -6.50
N GLY A 53 10.76 12.38 -7.13
CA GLY A 53 10.09 13.58 -6.60
C GLY A 53 8.56 13.50 -6.65
N VAL A 54 8.00 12.77 -7.62
CA VAL A 54 6.55 12.60 -7.75
C VAL A 54 6.04 11.65 -6.67
N ASP A 55 6.71 10.53 -6.45
CA ASP A 55 6.39 9.61 -5.36
C ASP A 55 6.52 10.27 -3.99
N ALA A 56 7.58 11.06 -3.77
CA ALA A 56 7.78 11.82 -2.55
C ALA A 56 6.63 12.82 -2.32
N GLY A 57 6.20 13.53 -3.37
CA GLY A 57 5.09 14.47 -3.30
C GLY A 57 3.74 13.79 -2.98
N VAL A 58 3.45 12.65 -3.60
CA VAL A 58 2.25 11.85 -3.30
C VAL A 58 2.27 11.35 -1.85
N ALA A 59 3.42 10.83 -1.41
CA ALA A 59 3.56 10.34 -0.05
C ALA A 59 3.41 11.48 0.97
N ALA A 60 4.06 12.62 0.76
CA ALA A 60 3.95 13.79 1.63
C ALA A 60 2.50 14.32 1.75
N ASP A 61 1.76 14.40 0.63
CA ASP A 61 0.33 14.75 0.65
C ASP A 61 -0.49 13.70 1.42
N ALA A 62 -0.19 12.41 1.26
CA ALA A 62 -0.88 11.35 1.99
C ALA A 62 -0.61 11.41 3.50
N LEU A 63 0.64 11.62 3.91
CA LEU A 63 1.03 11.81 5.32
C LEU A 63 0.32 13.02 5.94
N GLY A 64 0.27 14.15 5.21
CA GLY A 64 -0.48 15.33 5.64
C GLY A 64 -1.95 15.02 5.90
N ARG A 65 -2.62 14.30 4.98
CA ARG A 65 -4.02 13.90 5.14
C ARG A 65 -4.25 12.94 6.28
N TYR A 66 -3.34 11.99 6.52
CA TYR A 66 -3.45 11.11 7.68
C TYR A 66 -3.28 11.85 9.00
N ARG A 67 -2.43 12.88 9.06
CA ARG A 67 -2.33 13.78 10.22
C ARG A 67 -3.60 14.59 10.44
N ASP A 68 -4.20 15.11 9.37
CA ASP A 68 -5.48 15.84 9.45
C ASP A 68 -6.63 14.96 9.95
N LEU A 69 -6.51 13.63 9.80
CA LEU A 69 -7.45 12.63 10.29
C LEU A 69 -7.07 12.06 11.67
N ASP A 70 -5.96 12.51 12.27
CA ASP A 70 -5.40 11.99 13.53
C ASP A 70 -5.10 10.47 13.51
N LEU A 71 -4.67 9.97 12.34
CA LEU A 71 -4.39 8.53 12.11
C LEU A 71 -2.89 8.21 12.01
N PHE A 72 -2.03 9.24 12.04
CA PHE A 72 -0.60 9.08 11.81
C PHE A 72 0.15 9.04 13.14
N GLU A 73 0.71 7.87 13.48
CA GLU A 73 1.61 7.72 14.63
C GLU A 73 3.07 7.90 14.17
N PRO A 74 3.77 8.97 14.58
CA PRO A 74 5.15 9.20 14.15
C PRO A 74 6.10 8.10 14.64
N GLN A 75 6.84 7.52 13.71
CA GLN A 75 7.77 6.44 13.99
C GLN A 75 8.94 6.48 12.99
N PRO A 76 10.19 6.65 13.45
CA PRO A 76 11.33 6.73 12.53
C PRO A 76 11.45 5.49 11.64
N TYR A 77 11.76 5.71 10.37
CA TYR A 77 12.06 4.65 9.42
C TYR A 77 13.55 4.62 9.11
N VAL A 78 14.16 3.47 9.32
CA VAL A 78 15.56 3.18 9.03
C VAL A 78 15.62 2.14 7.93
N TRP A 79 16.46 2.35 6.92
CA TRP A 79 16.76 1.33 5.94
C TRP A 79 18.26 1.15 5.81
N VAL A 80 18.71 -0.08 5.61
CA VAL A 80 20.13 -0.42 5.65
C VAL A 80 20.52 -1.31 4.47
N ALA A 81 21.80 -1.31 4.15
CA ALA A 81 22.41 -2.23 3.20
C ALA A 81 23.73 -2.77 3.75
N ARG A 82 24.06 -4.01 3.37
CA ARG A 82 25.20 -4.77 3.90
C ARG A 82 26.23 -5.17 2.84
N ASN A 83 25.82 -5.26 1.57
CA ASN A 83 26.75 -5.47 0.47
C ASN A 83 26.99 -4.17 -0.31
N GLU A 84 28.09 -4.09 -1.06
CA GLU A 84 28.49 -2.86 -1.75
C GLU A 84 27.49 -2.40 -2.83
N GLY A 85 26.82 -3.34 -3.51
CA GLY A 85 25.84 -3.04 -4.54
C GLY A 85 24.64 -2.29 -3.96
N ASP A 86 24.01 -2.88 -2.95
CA ASP A 86 22.86 -2.28 -2.25
C ASP A 86 23.28 -1.01 -1.50
N ALA A 87 24.49 -0.98 -0.94
CA ALA A 87 25.00 0.19 -0.25
C ALA A 87 25.17 1.38 -1.20
N THR A 88 25.62 1.13 -2.43
CA THR A 88 25.68 2.16 -3.47
C THR A 88 24.28 2.69 -3.78
N ALA A 89 23.30 1.81 -4.00
CA ALA A 89 21.91 2.19 -4.27
C ALA A 89 21.30 3.02 -3.12
N VAL A 90 21.52 2.61 -1.85
CA VAL A 90 21.05 3.35 -0.68
C VAL A 90 21.68 4.75 -0.59
N ARG A 91 22.99 4.89 -0.86
CA ARG A 91 23.65 6.21 -0.87
C ARG A 91 23.07 7.12 -1.96
N GLU A 92 22.83 6.58 -3.15
CA GLU A 92 22.22 7.32 -4.25
C GLU A 92 20.77 7.74 -3.94
N GLN A 93 19.99 6.86 -3.32
CA GLN A 93 18.64 7.14 -2.85
C GLN A 93 18.61 8.28 -1.83
N ILE A 94 19.47 8.23 -0.80
CA ILE A 94 19.60 9.30 0.20
C ILE A 94 19.92 10.64 -0.48
N ALA A 95 20.88 10.65 -1.41
CA ALA A 95 21.24 11.86 -2.13
C ALA A 95 20.12 12.37 -3.05
N GLY A 96 19.36 11.48 -3.69
CA GLY A 96 18.15 11.81 -4.47
C GLY A 96 17.07 12.46 -3.60
N MET A 97 16.72 11.82 -2.49
CA MET A 97 15.76 12.33 -1.51
C MET A 97 16.13 13.72 -1.00
N GLN A 98 17.40 13.92 -0.62
CA GLN A 98 17.89 15.22 -0.14
C GLN A 98 17.81 16.32 -1.22
N ARG A 99 18.06 15.98 -2.49
CA ARG A 99 17.88 16.92 -3.60
C ARG A 99 16.43 17.33 -3.80
N ASN A 100 15.49 16.43 -3.50
CA ASN A 100 14.05 16.69 -3.55
C ASN A 100 13.50 17.33 -2.27
N GLY A 101 14.35 17.66 -1.29
CA GLY A 101 13.94 18.28 -0.04
C GLY A 101 13.32 17.32 0.98
N VAL A 102 13.37 16.00 0.73
CA VAL A 102 12.86 14.98 1.64
C VAL A 102 13.79 14.85 2.86
N ALA A 103 13.21 14.79 4.06
CA ALA A 103 13.93 14.90 5.32
C ALA A 103 14.61 13.59 5.75
N VAL A 104 15.68 13.21 5.03
CA VAL A 104 16.47 12.00 5.31
C VAL A 104 17.92 12.29 5.69
N LYS A 105 18.51 11.39 6.48
CA LYS A 105 19.92 11.45 6.92
C LYS A 105 20.60 10.10 6.72
N ALA A 106 21.86 10.13 6.32
CA ALA A 106 22.72 8.96 6.45
C ALA A 106 23.14 8.77 7.92
N LEU A 107 23.21 7.54 8.38
CA LEU A 107 23.74 7.14 9.68
C LEU A 107 24.92 6.19 9.49
N THR A 108 25.91 6.32 10.37
CA THR A 108 26.96 5.29 10.49
C THR A 108 26.42 4.11 11.31
N PRO A 109 26.98 2.89 11.14
CA PRO A 109 26.61 1.74 11.96
C PRO A 109 26.72 2.02 13.46
N THR A 110 27.80 2.70 13.89
CA THR A 110 27.98 3.11 15.29
C THR A 110 26.86 4.03 15.77
N ALA A 111 26.52 5.09 15.02
CA ALA A 111 25.46 6.02 15.41
C ALA A 111 24.08 5.34 15.43
N LEU A 112 23.88 4.34 14.57
CA LEU A 112 22.66 3.53 14.56
C LEU A 112 22.58 2.64 15.80
N GLY A 113 23.68 1.95 16.17
CA GLY A 113 23.74 1.09 17.35
C GLY A 113 23.67 1.85 18.67
N ASP A 114 24.30 3.03 18.75
CA ASP A 114 24.18 3.94 19.91
C ASP A 114 22.72 4.36 20.13
N ARG A 115 21.95 4.51 19.04
CA ARG A 115 20.55 4.92 19.09
C ARG A 115 19.60 3.76 19.35
N TYR A 116 19.89 2.58 18.79
CA TYR A 116 19.08 1.38 18.92
C TYR A 116 19.97 0.21 19.36
N PRO A 117 20.29 0.10 20.67
CA PRO A 117 21.25 -0.89 21.16
C PRO A 117 20.84 -2.35 20.95
N ALA A 118 19.54 -2.60 20.76
CA ALA A 118 19.00 -3.91 20.45
C ALA A 118 19.16 -4.29 18.97
N LEU A 119 19.55 -3.38 18.08
CA LEU A 119 19.76 -3.67 16.66
C LEU A 119 21.18 -4.20 16.41
N ASP A 120 21.33 -5.30 15.69
CA ASP A 120 22.65 -5.76 15.25
C ASP A 120 23.12 -4.95 14.03
N THR A 121 24.09 -4.06 14.28
CA THR A 121 24.70 -3.22 13.24
C THR A 121 25.91 -3.84 12.54
N SER A 122 26.27 -5.08 12.89
CA SER A 122 27.43 -5.77 12.32
C SER A 122 27.26 -6.00 10.83
N GLY A 123 28.24 -5.58 10.02
CA GLY A 123 28.20 -5.74 8.56
C GLY A 123 27.22 -4.80 7.84
N ILE A 124 26.66 -3.79 8.51
CA ILE A 124 25.94 -2.70 7.84
C ILE A 124 26.98 -1.74 7.23
N GLU A 125 26.87 -1.48 5.93
CA GLU A 125 27.75 -0.57 5.18
C GLU A 125 27.19 0.86 5.11
N VAL A 126 25.87 0.99 5.07
CA VAL A 126 25.16 2.27 5.07
C VAL A 126 23.77 2.12 5.68
N ALA A 127 23.34 3.17 6.37
CA ALA A 127 21.98 3.30 6.87
C ALA A 127 21.40 4.67 6.47
N GLY A 128 20.15 4.67 6.02
CA GLY A 128 19.32 5.85 5.90
C GLY A 128 18.35 5.97 7.08
N LEU A 129 17.97 7.20 7.41
CA LEU A 129 16.98 7.53 8.42
C LEU A 129 16.02 8.58 7.87
N ALA A 130 14.74 8.22 7.76
CA ALA A 130 13.65 9.14 7.51
C ALA A 130 12.96 9.49 8.83
N ARG A 131 12.74 10.80 9.03
CA ARG A 131 12.01 11.29 10.22
C ARG A 131 10.54 11.58 9.94
N ASP A 132 10.19 11.91 8.70
CA ASP A 132 8.79 12.03 8.29
C ASP A 132 8.25 10.65 7.90
N ALA A 133 8.20 9.78 8.91
CA ALA A 133 7.77 8.41 8.82
C ALA A 133 6.91 8.06 10.04
N GLY A 134 6.07 7.05 9.87
CA GLY A 134 5.09 6.65 10.85
C GLY A 134 4.48 5.30 10.57
N VAL A 135 3.55 4.96 11.44
CA VAL A 135 2.71 3.78 11.33
C VAL A 135 1.24 4.20 11.32
N LEU A 136 0.45 3.39 10.63
CA LEU A 136 -1.00 3.49 10.55
C LEU A 136 -1.57 2.19 11.11
N ASP A 137 -2.65 2.28 11.89
CA ASP A 137 -3.49 1.12 12.15
C ASP A 137 -4.50 0.95 11.00
N PRO A 138 -4.44 -0.14 10.22
CA PRO A 138 -5.33 -0.31 9.07
C PRO A 138 -6.82 -0.33 9.43
N ASP A 139 -7.17 -0.85 10.60
CA ASP A 139 -8.57 -0.94 11.03
C ASP A 139 -9.08 0.45 11.42
N GLU A 140 -8.27 1.26 12.12
CA GLU A 140 -8.61 2.66 12.42
C GLU A 140 -8.72 3.52 11.16
N VAL A 141 -7.84 3.30 10.16
CA VAL A 141 -7.92 3.99 8.87
C VAL A 141 -9.24 3.67 8.17
N VAL A 142 -9.62 2.39 8.09
CA VAL A 142 -10.88 1.98 7.45
C VAL A 142 -12.08 2.56 8.19
N ALA A 143 -12.13 2.41 9.52
CA ALA A 143 -13.22 2.91 10.34
C ALA A 143 -13.39 4.42 10.19
N THR A 144 -12.29 5.17 10.31
CA THR A 144 -12.31 6.63 10.21
C THR A 144 -12.70 7.10 8.82
N LEU A 145 -12.15 6.52 7.75
CA LEU A 145 -12.51 6.91 6.38
C LEU A 145 -13.98 6.62 6.07
N ALA A 146 -14.51 5.49 6.55
CA ALA A 146 -15.91 5.14 6.40
C ALA A 146 -16.83 6.11 7.14
N GLU A 147 -16.56 6.34 8.44
CA GLU A 147 -17.31 7.30 9.27
C GLU A 147 -17.32 8.69 8.62
N ARG A 148 -16.15 9.21 8.20
CA ARG A 148 -16.06 10.51 7.54
C ARG A 148 -16.83 10.53 6.22
N ALA A 149 -16.81 9.44 5.44
CA ALA A 149 -17.56 9.39 4.19
C ALA A 149 -19.08 9.44 4.45
N GLU A 150 -19.58 8.68 5.43
CA GLU A 150 -20.99 8.67 5.84
C GLU A 150 -21.44 10.03 6.41
N GLU A 151 -20.62 10.66 7.26
CA GLU A 151 -20.84 12.03 7.76
C GLU A 151 -20.98 13.05 6.63
N ASN A 152 -20.33 12.80 5.48
CA ASN A 152 -20.40 13.63 4.28
C ASN A 152 -21.45 13.13 3.27
N GLY A 153 -22.30 12.17 3.63
CA GLY A 153 -23.45 11.72 2.86
C GLY A 153 -23.22 10.53 1.93
N ALA A 154 -22.12 9.78 2.08
CA ALA A 154 -21.95 8.51 1.39
C ALA A 154 -22.94 7.46 1.90
N ALA A 155 -23.50 6.65 1.00
CA ALA A 155 -24.16 5.40 1.37
C ALA A 155 -23.14 4.26 1.25
N ILE A 156 -22.96 3.46 2.29
CA ILE A 156 -22.03 2.31 2.28
C ILE A 156 -22.83 1.01 2.39
N GLU A 157 -22.66 0.14 1.40
CA GLU A 157 -23.33 -1.14 1.28
C GLU A 157 -22.29 -2.28 1.36
N THR A 158 -22.06 -2.77 2.57
CA THR A 158 -21.24 -3.97 2.83
C THR A 158 -22.00 -5.24 2.47
N HIS A 159 -21.31 -6.38 2.41
CA HIS A 159 -21.92 -7.68 2.05
C HIS A 159 -22.67 -7.67 0.70
N THR A 160 -22.25 -6.78 -0.20
CA THR A 160 -22.93 -6.49 -1.46
C THR A 160 -21.95 -6.73 -2.63
N PRO A 161 -21.73 -8.00 -3.04
CA PRO A 161 -20.98 -8.29 -4.25
C PRO A 161 -21.64 -7.64 -5.46
N VAL A 162 -20.81 -7.10 -6.37
CA VAL A 162 -21.29 -6.49 -7.61
C VAL A 162 -20.59 -7.06 -8.86
N SER A 163 -21.30 -7.03 -9.98
CA SER A 163 -20.76 -7.10 -11.34
C SER A 163 -20.99 -5.77 -12.08
N LEU A 164 -20.34 -5.59 -13.23
CA LEU A 164 -20.61 -4.47 -14.13
C LEU A 164 -21.40 -4.97 -15.35
N GLY A 165 -22.60 -4.41 -15.56
CA GLY A 165 -23.43 -4.66 -16.74
C GLY A 165 -23.16 -3.69 -17.89
N SER A 166 -22.57 -2.53 -17.57
CA SER A 166 -22.04 -1.53 -18.51
C SER A 166 -20.99 -0.68 -17.78
N PRO A 167 -20.22 0.20 -18.46
CA PRO A 167 -19.26 1.10 -17.81
C PRO A 167 -19.85 1.92 -16.65
N THR A 168 -21.14 2.23 -16.70
CA THR A 168 -21.87 3.02 -15.70
C THR A 168 -22.97 2.24 -14.96
N GLY A 169 -23.06 0.93 -15.19
CA GLY A 169 -24.12 0.06 -14.65
C GLY A 169 -23.55 -0.94 -13.66
N VAL A 170 -23.90 -0.77 -12.38
CA VAL A 170 -23.52 -1.69 -11.29
C VAL A 170 -24.68 -2.65 -11.02
N GLU A 171 -24.39 -3.95 -11.06
CA GLU A 171 -25.35 -5.03 -10.83
C GLU A 171 -25.09 -5.67 -9.48
N THR A 172 -26.14 -5.77 -8.67
CA THR A 172 -26.19 -6.55 -7.43
C THR A 172 -27.10 -7.76 -7.64
N ALA A 173 -27.22 -8.66 -6.65
CA ALA A 173 -28.10 -9.82 -6.76
C ALA A 173 -29.57 -9.47 -7.09
N ASP A 174 -30.05 -8.32 -6.58
CA ASP A 174 -31.47 -7.97 -6.64
C ASP A 174 -31.80 -6.87 -7.66
N GLN A 175 -30.79 -6.10 -8.11
CA GLN A 175 -31.02 -4.91 -8.93
C GLN A 175 -29.78 -4.44 -9.69
N THR A 176 -30.03 -3.74 -10.79
CA THR A 176 -29.04 -2.97 -11.54
C THR A 176 -29.27 -1.48 -11.29
N ARG A 177 -28.20 -0.74 -10.96
CA ARG A 177 -28.24 0.71 -10.74
C ARG A 177 -27.31 1.42 -11.72
N ALA A 178 -27.82 2.46 -12.36
CA ALA A 178 -27.04 3.33 -13.23
C ALA A 178 -26.48 4.53 -12.45
N PHE A 179 -25.25 4.90 -12.74
CA PHE A 179 -24.55 6.03 -12.13
C PHE A 179 -24.01 6.97 -13.22
N ASP A 180 -23.72 8.22 -12.88
CA ASP A 180 -23.01 9.11 -13.79
C ASP A 180 -21.53 8.69 -13.95
N ALA A 181 -20.96 8.09 -12.91
CA ALA A 181 -19.60 7.54 -12.91
C ALA A 181 -19.49 6.30 -12.00
N VAL A 182 -18.59 5.38 -12.36
CA VAL A 182 -18.23 4.20 -11.56
C VAL A 182 -16.72 4.18 -11.36
N VAL A 183 -16.27 4.07 -10.11
CA VAL A 183 -14.86 3.90 -9.74
C VAL A 183 -14.66 2.50 -9.18
N VAL A 184 -13.84 1.68 -9.84
CA VAL A 184 -13.48 0.34 -9.35
C VAL A 184 -12.14 0.38 -8.61
N ALA A 185 -12.20 0.27 -7.29
CA ALA A 185 -11.06 0.21 -6.37
C ALA A 185 -10.99 -1.15 -5.65
N ALA A 186 -11.30 -2.24 -6.36
CA ALA A 186 -11.51 -3.59 -5.81
C ALA A 186 -10.22 -4.41 -5.66
N GLY A 187 -9.05 -3.77 -5.59
CA GLY A 187 -7.74 -4.42 -5.42
C GLY A 187 -7.51 -5.51 -6.48
N PRO A 188 -7.09 -6.75 -6.08
CA PRO A 188 -6.88 -7.88 -7.00
C PRO A 188 -8.07 -8.25 -7.88
N ARG A 189 -9.30 -7.92 -7.47
CA ARG A 189 -10.54 -8.22 -8.22
C ARG A 189 -10.86 -7.18 -9.30
N THR A 190 -10.12 -6.08 -9.36
CA THR A 190 -10.36 -4.99 -10.32
C THR A 190 -10.29 -5.50 -11.76
N LYS A 191 -9.25 -6.26 -12.10
CA LYS A 191 -9.05 -6.80 -13.47
C LYS A 191 -10.21 -7.68 -13.92
N SER A 192 -10.64 -8.63 -13.09
CA SER A 192 -11.75 -9.52 -13.46
C SER A 192 -13.10 -8.81 -13.50
N LEU A 193 -13.29 -7.77 -12.67
CA LEU A 193 -14.55 -7.01 -12.66
C LEU A 193 -14.72 -6.16 -13.92
N VAL A 194 -13.68 -5.43 -14.36
CA VAL A 194 -13.79 -4.58 -15.56
C VAL A 194 -13.74 -5.36 -16.87
N ALA A 195 -13.20 -6.59 -16.86
CA ALA A 195 -13.22 -7.48 -18.00
C ALA A 195 -14.65 -7.84 -18.47
N THR A 196 -15.66 -7.78 -17.59
CA THR A 196 -17.06 -8.07 -17.96
C THR A 196 -17.64 -7.04 -18.92
N VAL A 197 -17.05 -5.84 -18.97
CA VAL A 197 -17.44 -4.75 -19.88
C VAL A 197 -16.37 -4.47 -20.95
N GLY A 198 -15.47 -5.44 -21.18
CA GLY A 198 -14.50 -5.40 -22.28
C GLY A 198 -13.22 -4.60 -22.02
N VAL A 199 -12.94 -4.21 -20.76
CA VAL A 199 -11.70 -3.52 -20.39
C VAL A 199 -10.64 -4.53 -19.97
N SER A 200 -9.43 -4.42 -20.53
CA SER A 200 -8.25 -5.19 -20.11
C SER A 200 -7.35 -4.34 -19.21
N LEU A 201 -6.65 -4.95 -18.25
CA LEU A 201 -5.70 -4.28 -17.36
C LEU A 201 -4.42 -5.10 -17.17
N ALA A 202 -3.28 -4.41 -17.24
CA ALA A 202 -1.95 -4.95 -16.96
C ALA A 202 -1.74 -5.10 -15.44
N LEU A 203 -2.41 -6.10 -14.86
CA LEU A 203 -2.43 -6.34 -13.43
C LEU A 203 -2.18 -7.81 -13.13
N LYS A 204 -1.25 -8.06 -12.21
CA LYS A 204 -0.99 -9.37 -11.59
C LYS A 204 -1.26 -9.30 -10.09
N THR A 205 -1.53 -10.46 -9.50
CA THR A 205 -1.72 -10.60 -8.05
C THR A 205 -0.55 -11.36 -7.46
N TYR A 206 -0.07 -10.91 -6.31
CA TYR A 206 0.91 -11.64 -5.53
C TYR A 206 0.45 -11.76 -4.08
N ARG A 207 0.85 -12.84 -3.43
CA ARG A 207 0.63 -13.12 -2.01
C ARG A 207 1.85 -12.63 -1.24
N ALA A 208 1.62 -11.79 -0.23
CA ALA A 208 2.64 -11.34 0.72
C ALA A 208 2.29 -11.82 2.13
N GLN A 209 3.29 -12.02 2.98
CA GLN A 209 3.11 -12.59 4.31
C GLN A 209 3.62 -11.65 5.39
N ALA A 210 3.00 -11.72 6.56
CA ALA A 210 3.38 -10.96 7.73
C ALA A 210 3.14 -11.77 9.01
N LEU A 211 3.91 -11.45 10.04
CA LEU A 211 3.67 -11.92 11.39
C LEU A 211 3.76 -10.78 12.39
N VAL A 212 3.16 -10.99 13.55
CA VAL A 212 3.35 -10.20 14.77
C VAL A 212 4.02 -11.12 15.78
N THR A 213 5.09 -10.61 16.39
CA THR A 213 5.78 -11.33 17.46
C THR A 213 4.97 -11.29 18.76
N GLU A 214 5.29 -12.17 19.70
CA GLU A 214 5.04 -11.90 21.11
C GLU A 214 5.74 -10.59 21.54
N PRO A 215 5.36 -9.98 22.68
CA PRO A 215 6.00 -8.77 23.18
C PRO A 215 7.53 -8.89 23.28
N VAL A 216 8.23 -7.83 22.87
CA VAL A 216 9.69 -7.71 22.91
C VAL A 216 10.10 -6.51 23.78
N ASP A 217 11.14 -6.68 24.60
CA ASP A 217 11.66 -5.61 25.46
C ASP A 217 12.78 -4.85 24.74
N ALA A 218 12.41 -4.07 23.71
CA ALA A 218 13.34 -3.22 22.98
C ALA A 218 12.68 -2.01 22.33
N THR A 219 13.42 -0.90 22.28
CA THR A 219 13.07 0.25 21.44
C THR A 219 13.74 0.09 20.08
N LEU A 220 12.95 -0.17 19.05
CA LEU A 220 13.42 -0.32 17.66
C LEU A 220 12.71 0.68 16.74
N PRO A 221 13.34 1.11 15.64
CA PRO A 221 12.67 1.88 14.61
C PRO A 221 11.80 0.97 13.74
N SER A 222 10.97 1.57 12.90
CA SER A 222 10.58 0.90 11.66
C SER A 222 11.83 0.66 10.84
N PHE A 223 12.00 -0.54 10.30
CA PHE A 223 13.28 -0.99 9.75
C PHE A 223 13.07 -1.75 8.45
N TYR A 224 13.98 -1.56 7.50
CA TYR A 224 14.08 -2.36 6.29
C TYR A 224 15.55 -2.72 6.01
N ASP A 225 15.82 -4.00 5.83
CA ASP A 225 17.13 -4.48 5.37
C ASP A 225 17.04 -4.71 3.86
N ALA A 226 17.65 -3.83 3.06
CA ALA A 226 17.60 -3.92 1.60
C ALA A 226 18.39 -5.13 1.08
N THR A 227 19.40 -5.59 1.83
CA THR A 227 20.22 -6.75 1.43
C THR A 227 19.57 -8.06 1.80
N ARG A 228 18.87 -8.13 2.94
CA ARG A 228 18.15 -9.33 3.40
C ARG A 228 16.67 -9.35 2.99
N GLU A 229 16.19 -8.25 2.39
CA GLU A 229 14.86 -8.05 1.83
C GLU A 229 13.69 -8.33 2.78
N PHE A 230 13.79 -7.82 4.01
CA PHE A 230 12.68 -7.88 4.98
C PHE A 230 12.55 -6.59 5.76
N TYR A 231 11.35 -6.36 6.29
CA TYR A 231 11.07 -5.19 7.12
C TYR A 231 10.38 -5.59 8.41
N TRP A 232 10.46 -4.69 9.39
CA TRP A 232 9.55 -4.68 10.52
C TRP A 232 9.12 -3.27 10.88
N ARG A 233 8.09 -3.19 11.70
CA ARG A 233 7.73 -1.99 12.44
C ARG A 233 7.29 -2.35 13.85
N PRO A 234 7.49 -1.46 14.85
CA PRO A 234 6.88 -1.67 16.15
C PRO A 234 5.36 -1.66 16.09
N LYS A 235 4.73 -2.55 16.84
CA LYS A 235 3.29 -2.63 17.05
C LYS A 235 3.04 -2.77 18.55
N ALA A 236 2.72 -1.66 19.21
CA ALA A 236 2.68 -1.61 20.67
C ALA A 236 3.99 -2.15 21.28
N ASP A 237 3.94 -3.24 22.04
CA ASP A 237 5.08 -3.92 22.65
C ASP A 237 5.67 -5.05 21.79
N ALA A 238 5.16 -5.28 20.57
CA ALA A 238 5.62 -6.32 19.64
C ALA A 238 6.25 -5.74 18.35
N LEU A 239 6.72 -6.62 17.46
CA LEU A 239 7.11 -6.28 16.09
C LEU A 239 6.11 -6.88 15.11
N LEU A 240 5.66 -6.09 14.14
CA LEU A 240 5.06 -6.60 12.91
C LEU A 240 6.17 -6.73 11.87
N VAL A 241 6.41 -7.95 11.41
CA VAL A 241 7.47 -8.29 10.47
C VAL A 241 6.84 -8.79 9.18
N GLY A 242 7.32 -8.26 8.05
CA GLY A 242 6.82 -8.65 6.74
C GLY A 242 7.97 -8.93 5.80
N ASP A 243 7.73 -9.90 4.92
CA ASP A 243 8.72 -10.41 4.00
C ASP A 243 8.05 -11.31 2.96
N GLY A 244 8.72 -11.47 1.82
CA GLY A 244 8.47 -12.55 0.88
C GLY A 244 7.14 -12.39 0.15
N ALA A 245 7.20 -12.43 -1.17
CA ALA A 245 5.99 -12.48 -1.94
C ALA A 245 6.17 -13.26 -3.23
N HIS A 246 5.10 -13.93 -3.64
CA HIS A 246 5.06 -14.72 -4.86
C HIS A 246 3.75 -14.48 -5.60
N GLU A 247 3.80 -14.57 -6.92
CA GLU A 247 2.61 -14.50 -7.77
C GLU A 247 1.59 -15.57 -7.36
N THR A 248 0.31 -15.23 -7.38
CA THR A 248 -0.77 -16.13 -6.97
C THR A 248 -2.07 -15.84 -7.72
N ASP A 249 -2.97 -16.81 -7.75
CA ASP A 249 -4.32 -16.59 -8.25
C ASP A 249 -5.17 -15.90 -7.18
N PRO A 250 -5.78 -14.71 -7.45
CA PRO A 250 -6.62 -14.02 -6.47
C PRO A 250 -7.91 -14.77 -6.09
N THR A 251 -8.25 -15.84 -6.80
CA THR A 251 -9.45 -16.67 -6.57
C THR A 251 -9.14 -18.00 -5.88
N ASP A 252 -7.88 -18.41 -5.85
CA ASP A 252 -7.42 -19.66 -5.23
C ASP A 252 -6.11 -19.42 -4.48
N TRP A 253 -6.22 -18.99 -3.22
CA TRP A 253 -5.07 -18.64 -2.38
C TRP A 253 -5.33 -18.96 -0.90
N ASN A 254 -4.25 -19.16 -0.15
CA ASN A 254 -4.30 -19.41 1.29
C ASN A 254 -4.07 -18.11 2.10
N PRO A 255 -5.02 -17.68 2.95
CA PRO A 255 -4.86 -16.53 3.82
C PRO A 255 -3.97 -16.77 5.06
N ASP A 256 -3.64 -18.03 5.36
CA ASP A 256 -2.73 -18.36 6.45
C ASP A 256 -1.28 -18.17 5.99
N ALA A 257 -0.38 -17.86 6.93
CA ALA A 257 1.05 -17.82 6.64
C ALA A 257 1.65 -19.23 6.56
N ASP A 258 2.70 -19.38 5.76
CA ASP A 258 3.45 -20.61 5.58
C ASP A 258 4.33 -20.86 6.82
N ALA A 259 4.43 -22.11 7.28
CA ALA A 259 5.26 -22.44 8.46
C ALA A 259 6.75 -22.09 8.26
N GLU A 260 7.25 -22.27 7.03
CA GLU A 260 8.60 -21.88 6.64
C GLU A 260 8.80 -20.36 6.70
N PHE A 261 7.81 -19.58 6.27
CA PHE A 261 7.84 -18.13 6.39
C PHE A 261 7.97 -17.70 7.86
N VAL A 262 7.18 -18.29 8.76
CA VAL A 262 7.25 -17.96 10.20
C VAL A 262 8.65 -18.23 10.75
N THR A 263 9.18 -19.43 10.49
CA THR A 263 10.51 -19.84 10.99
C THR A 263 11.60 -18.91 10.49
N ARG A 264 11.67 -18.73 9.16
CA ARG A 264 12.68 -17.89 8.50
C ARG A 264 12.60 -16.41 8.90
N THR A 265 11.40 -15.91 9.16
CA THR A 265 11.19 -14.51 9.58
C THR A 265 11.66 -14.27 11.02
N LEU A 266 11.39 -15.21 11.94
CA LEU A 266 11.89 -15.12 13.31
C LEU A 266 13.42 -15.21 13.34
N ASP A 267 14.02 -16.12 12.58
CA ASP A 267 15.48 -16.24 12.44
C ASP A 267 16.10 -14.91 11.93
N ARG A 268 15.44 -14.24 10.99
CA ARG A 268 15.90 -12.94 10.47
C ARG A 268 15.86 -11.83 11.51
N VAL A 269 14.83 -11.80 12.35
CA VAL A 269 14.74 -10.84 13.46
C VAL A 269 15.84 -11.11 14.49
N GLU A 270 16.07 -12.37 14.87
CA GLU A 270 17.16 -12.76 15.77
C GLU A 270 18.54 -12.41 15.17
N GLN A 271 18.76 -12.60 13.87
CA GLN A 271 20.01 -12.24 13.20
C GLN A 271 20.21 -10.73 12.97
N ALA A 272 19.18 -9.91 13.18
CA ALA A 272 19.24 -8.47 12.99
C ALA A 272 19.09 -7.70 14.30
N SER A 273 18.98 -8.39 15.43
CA SER A 273 18.76 -7.78 16.74
C SER A 273 19.35 -8.63 17.88
N ALA A 274 19.30 -8.12 19.10
CA ALA A 274 19.65 -8.88 20.31
C ALA A 274 18.41 -9.59 20.91
N LEU A 275 17.33 -9.74 20.14
CA LEU A 275 16.06 -10.31 20.59
C LEU A 275 16.01 -11.81 20.37
N THR A 276 15.17 -12.49 21.16
CA THR A 276 14.75 -13.88 20.94
C THR A 276 13.25 -13.88 20.66
N PRO A 277 12.82 -13.66 19.41
CA PRO A 277 11.42 -13.45 19.08
C PRO A 277 10.63 -14.78 19.05
N ALA A 278 9.36 -14.71 19.44
CA ALA A 278 8.37 -15.77 19.22
C ALA A 278 7.21 -15.21 18.40
N CYS A 279 6.49 -16.06 17.66
CA CYS A 279 5.35 -15.64 16.85
C CYS A 279 4.06 -15.69 17.68
N ASP A 280 3.34 -14.56 17.76
CA ASP A 280 1.97 -14.50 18.31
C ASP A 280 0.94 -14.79 17.23
N ARG A 281 1.07 -14.15 16.06
CA ARG A 281 0.12 -14.29 14.95
C ARG A 281 0.81 -14.15 13.61
N ALA A 282 0.41 -14.94 12.61
CA ALA A 282 0.90 -14.80 11.24
C ALA A 282 -0.26 -14.92 10.24
N TRP A 283 -0.15 -14.22 9.10
CA TRP A 283 -1.14 -14.23 8.03
C TRP A 283 -0.51 -13.95 6.68
N ALA A 284 -1.28 -14.21 5.63
CA ALA A 284 -0.99 -13.76 4.27
C ALA A 284 -2.03 -12.77 3.78
N GLY A 285 -1.67 -11.93 2.82
CA GLY A 285 -2.56 -10.99 2.14
C GLY A 285 -2.25 -10.91 0.65
N LEU A 286 -3.27 -10.56 -0.13
CA LEU A 286 -3.10 -10.31 -1.55
C LEU A 286 -2.73 -8.85 -1.81
N CYS A 287 -1.77 -8.68 -2.70
CA CYS A 287 -1.35 -7.41 -3.25
C CYS A 287 -1.39 -7.48 -4.78
N THR A 288 -1.20 -6.34 -5.43
CA THR A 288 -1.28 -6.23 -6.89
C THR A 288 -0.06 -5.54 -7.45
N ALA A 289 0.41 -6.04 -8.58
CA ALA A 289 1.56 -5.55 -9.32
C ALA A 289 1.18 -5.11 -10.73
N THR A 290 1.93 -4.15 -11.25
CA THR A 290 1.86 -3.61 -12.62
C THR A 290 3.24 -3.72 -13.27
N PRO A 291 3.34 -3.68 -14.62
CA PRO A 291 4.61 -3.89 -15.32
C PRO A 291 5.74 -2.94 -14.92
N ASP A 292 5.41 -1.69 -14.57
CA ASP A 292 6.37 -0.63 -14.22
C ASP A 292 6.38 -0.27 -12.73
N GLY A 293 5.56 -0.95 -11.93
CA GLY A 293 5.38 -0.67 -10.52
C GLY A 293 4.59 0.59 -10.16
N ALA A 294 4.16 1.39 -11.14
CA ALA A 294 3.26 2.51 -10.91
C ALA A 294 1.80 2.01 -10.89
N PRO A 295 0.90 2.62 -10.10
CA PRO A 295 -0.48 2.19 -10.04
C PRO A 295 -1.25 2.45 -11.34
N LEU A 296 -2.42 1.81 -11.47
CA LEU A 296 -3.41 2.08 -12.51
C LEU A 296 -4.55 2.88 -11.87
N ALA A 297 -4.59 4.19 -12.11
CA ALA A 297 -5.54 5.12 -11.51
C ALA A 297 -6.03 6.16 -12.52
N GLY A 298 -7.23 5.96 -13.08
CA GLY A 298 -7.78 6.86 -14.10
C GLY A 298 -8.95 6.25 -14.86
N GLN A 299 -9.41 6.96 -15.89
CA GLN A 299 -10.52 6.54 -16.74
C GLN A 299 -10.10 5.42 -17.70
N VAL A 300 -10.94 4.39 -17.85
CA VAL A 300 -10.72 3.25 -18.77
C VAL A 300 -11.82 3.08 -19.81
N ALA A 301 -12.99 3.67 -19.56
CA ALA A 301 -14.08 3.81 -20.52
C ALA A 301 -14.93 5.03 -20.13
N ASP A 302 -15.82 5.47 -21.02
CA ASP A 302 -16.74 6.57 -20.69
C ASP A 302 -17.55 6.23 -19.43
N GLY A 303 -17.45 7.07 -18.41
CA GLY A 303 -18.08 6.84 -17.11
C GLY A 303 -17.44 5.78 -16.20
N LEU A 304 -16.31 5.15 -16.56
CA LEU A 304 -15.64 4.10 -15.77
C LEU A 304 -14.18 4.41 -15.45
N TRP A 305 -13.84 4.40 -14.17
CA TRP A 305 -12.50 4.59 -13.63
C TRP A 305 -12.03 3.36 -12.85
N VAL A 306 -10.72 3.19 -12.76
CA VAL A 306 -10.09 2.16 -11.93
C VAL A 306 -9.08 2.77 -10.98
N ALA A 307 -8.80 2.07 -9.87
CA ALA A 307 -7.76 2.41 -8.91
C ALA A 307 -7.18 1.14 -8.29
N THR A 308 -6.06 0.65 -8.83
CA THR A 308 -5.42 -0.61 -8.41
C THR A 308 -3.91 -0.62 -8.72
N GLY A 309 -3.22 -1.73 -8.43
CA GLY A 309 -1.81 -1.90 -8.84
C GLY A 309 -0.80 -1.23 -7.91
N TRP A 310 -1.08 -1.18 -6.60
CA TRP A 310 -0.35 -0.32 -5.67
C TRP A 310 1.04 -0.78 -5.24
N GLN A 311 1.53 -1.95 -5.68
CA GLN A 311 2.83 -2.52 -5.29
C GLN A 311 3.10 -2.43 -3.77
N GLY A 312 2.12 -2.86 -2.96
CA GLY A 312 2.22 -2.85 -1.49
C GLY A 312 2.03 -1.48 -0.82
N HIS A 313 2.01 -0.37 -1.55
CA HIS A 313 1.93 1.00 -1.02
C HIS A 313 0.50 1.57 -0.96
N GLY A 314 -0.53 0.76 -1.20
CA GLY A 314 -1.91 1.21 -1.38
C GLY A 314 -2.49 1.90 -0.15
N LEU A 315 -2.26 1.34 1.05
CA LEU A 315 -2.70 1.96 2.30
C LEU A 315 -2.00 3.32 2.49
N MET A 316 -0.67 3.35 2.39
CA MET A 316 0.12 4.57 2.58
C MET A 316 -0.31 5.71 1.65
N ARG A 317 -0.65 5.43 0.39
CA ARG A 317 -0.97 6.46 -0.62
C ARG A 317 -2.46 6.74 -0.77
N ALA A 318 -3.32 5.99 -0.08
CA ALA A 318 -4.77 6.02 -0.27
C ALA A 318 -5.41 7.42 -0.22
N PRO A 319 -5.17 8.27 0.79
CA PRO A 319 -5.88 9.54 0.88
C PRO A 319 -5.45 10.55 -0.19
N ALA A 320 -4.18 10.52 -0.62
CA ALA A 320 -3.69 11.34 -1.73
C ALA A 320 -4.29 10.88 -3.06
N LEU A 321 -4.22 9.58 -3.36
CA LEU A 321 -4.67 9.03 -4.63
C LEU A 321 -6.20 8.99 -4.74
N GLY A 322 -6.92 8.78 -3.64
CA GLY A 322 -8.37 8.94 -3.62
C GLY A 322 -8.81 10.38 -3.87
N ASN A 323 -8.07 11.36 -3.34
CA ASN A 323 -8.34 12.78 -3.62
C ASN A 323 -7.98 13.20 -5.05
N TYR A 324 -6.91 12.64 -5.62
CA TYR A 324 -6.57 12.77 -7.05
C TYR A 324 -7.68 12.20 -7.92
N LEU A 325 -8.09 10.96 -7.68
CA LEU A 325 -9.10 10.28 -8.47
C LEU A 325 -10.47 10.96 -8.41
N ALA A 326 -10.87 11.45 -7.24
CA ALA A 326 -12.08 12.25 -7.09
C ALA A 326 -12.02 13.57 -7.88
N ALA A 327 -10.84 14.17 -8.04
CA ALA A 327 -10.69 15.37 -8.88
C ALA A 327 -10.75 15.02 -10.36
N ASP A 328 -10.11 13.91 -10.76
CA ASP A 328 -10.11 13.39 -12.13
C ASP A 328 -11.52 13.04 -12.63
N VAL A 329 -12.30 12.28 -11.85
CA VAL A 329 -13.71 11.95 -12.13
C VAL A 329 -14.56 13.20 -12.37
N LEU A 330 -14.25 14.30 -11.69
CA LEU A 330 -15.01 15.55 -11.77
C LEU A 330 -14.42 16.54 -12.79
N ASN A 331 -13.35 16.16 -13.49
CA ASN A 331 -12.57 17.02 -14.37
C ASN A 331 -12.19 18.35 -13.69
N ARG A 332 -11.70 18.26 -12.45
CA ARG A 332 -11.26 19.40 -11.63
C ARG A 332 -9.74 19.36 -11.43
N PRO A 333 -9.08 20.53 -11.29
CA PRO A 333 -7.65 20.57 -10.99
C PRO A 333 -7.32 19.87 -9.65
N ASN A 334 -6.20 19.16 -9.62
CA ASN A 334 -5.57 18.63 -8.42
C ASN A 334 -4.06 18.96 -8.45
N PRO A 335 -3.42 19.28 -7.31
CA PRO A 335 -1.97 19.51 -7.29
C PRO A 335 -1.14 18.36 -7.88
N LEU A 336 -1.63 17.12 -7.78
CA LEU A 336 -0.94 15.95 -8.34
C LEU A 336 -1.19 15.75 -9.84
N SER A 337 -2.18 16.45 -10.44
CA SER A 337 -2.52 16.32 -11.87
C SER A 337 -1.44 16.83 -12.82
N GLU A 338 -0.45 17.59 -12.36
CA GLU A 338 0.66 18.01 -13.22
C GLU A 338 1.66 16.86 -13.47
N HIS A 339 1.77 15.92 -12.54
CA HIS A 339 2.86 14.95 -12.51
C HIS A 339 2.40 13.48 -12.56
N LEU A 340 1.15 13.20 -12.21
CA LEU A 340 0.61 11.83 -12.18
C LEU A 340 -0.03 11.31 -13.46
N PRO A 341 -0.76 12.09 -14.29
CA PRO A 341 -1.68 11.51 -15.28
C PRO A 341 -1.05 10.43 -16.15
N ASP A 342 0.04 10.72 -16.85
CA ASP A 342 0.69 9.76 -17.74
C ASP A 342 1.30 8.56 -16.98
N ARG A 343 1.76 8.79 -15.74
CA ARG A 343 2.40 7.77 -14.91
C ARG A 343 1.40 6.78 -14.31
N VAL A 344 0.18 7.24 -14.01
CA VAL A 344 -0.86 6.39 -13.42
C VAL A 344 -1.96 6.02 -14.41
N ASP A 345 -1.90 6.52 -15.64
CA ASP A 345 -2.87 6.24 -16.70
C ASP A 345 -3.05 4.71 -16.83
N PRO A 346 -4.26 4.18 -16.57
CA PRO A 346 -4.50 2.75 -16.66
C PRO A 346 -4.41 2.21 -18.09
N THR A 347 -4.42 3.09 -19.11
CA THR A 347 -4.38 2.77 -20.54
C THR A 347 -2.98 2.86 -21.14
N ARG A 348 -1.94 3.16 -20.35
CA ARG A 348 -0.54 3.14 -20.80
C ARG A 348 -0.02 1.74 -21.20
N PHE A 349 -0.84 0.73 -20.94
CA PHE A 349 -0.62 -0.68 -21.23
C PHE A 349 -1.80 -1.24 -22.04
N ASP A 350 -1.53 -2.26 -22.85
CA ASP A 350 -2.56 -2.97 -23.63
C ASP A 350 -3.32 -4.03 -22.80
N GLY A 351 -2.78 -4.39 -21.63
CA GLY A 351 -3.36 -5.33 -20.68
C GLY A 351 -3.02 -6.80 -20.94
N SER A 352 -2.19 -7.08 -21.95
CA SER A 352 -1.67 -8.40 -22.34
C SER A 352 -0.19 -8.61 -21.98
N GLU A 353 0.38 -7.67 -21.23
CA GLU A 353 1.79 -7.70 -20.83
C GLU A 353 2.13 -8.94 -20.01
N GLU A 354 3.20 -9.61 -20.41
CA GLU A 354 3.87 -10.64 -19.63
C GLU A 354 5.00 -10.00 -18.80
N PHE A 355 4.85 -10.02 -17.48
CA PHE A 355 5.82 -9.46 -16.53
C PHE A 355 5.86 -10.29 -15.25
N ALA A 356 6.96 -10.22 -14.49
CA ALA A 356 7.01 -10.80 -13.16
C ALA A 356 6.32 -9.85 -12.17
N ALA A 357 5.40 -10.35 -11.34
CA ALA A 357 4.72 -9.51 -10.35
C ALA A 357 5.70 -8.86 -9.36
N LEU A 358 6.82 -9.53 -9.11
CA LEU A 358 7.93 -9.10 -8.28
C LEU A 358 9.23 -9.57 -8.94
N ASP A 359 10.32 -8.84 -8.72
CA ASP A 359 11.65 -9.42 -8.94
C ASP A 359 11.80 -10.62 -7.98
N ASP A 360 12.28 -11.76 -8.48
CA ASP A 360 12.29 -13.05 -7.77
C ASP A 360 13.03 -12.96 -6.41
N PRO A 361 12.31 -12.97 -5.27
CA PRO A 361 12.91 -12.85 -3.94
C PRO A 361 13.50 -14.18 -3.46
N THR A 362 13.45 -15.25 -4.27
CA THR A 362 13.94 -16.59 -3.94
C THR A 362 15.35 -16.87 -4.43
N ARG A 363 16.16 -15.84 -4.72
CA ARG A 363 17.60 -16.04 -4.93
C ARG A 363 18.15 -16.92 -3.80
N ASP A 364 18.62 -18.12 -4.14
CA ASP A 364 19.26 -19.05 -3.20
C ASP A 364 20.38 -18.30 -2.46
N TRP A 365 20.13 -17.95 -1.19
CA TRP A 365 21.08 -17.22 -0.34
C TRP A 365 22.08 -18.18 0.32
N GLY A 366 22.64 -19.10 -0.48
CA GLY A 366 23.78 -19.92 -0.10
C GLY A 366 25.09 -19.16 -0.32
N GLY A 367 25.55 -18.43 0.69
CA GLY A 367 26.82 -17.72 0.69
C GLY A 367 27.31 -17.39 2.09
#